data_AF-A0A6N8UZC4-F1
#
_entry.id   AF-A0A6N8UZC4-F1
#
_cell.length_a   1.000
_cell.length_b   1.000
_cell.length_c   1.000
_cell.angle_alpha   90.00
_cell.angle_beta   90.00
_cell.angle_gamma   90.00
#
_symmetry.space_group_name_H-M   'P 1'
#
loop_
_entity.id
_entity.type
_entity.pdbx_description
1 polymer ?
#
loop_
_entity_poly.entity_id
_entity_poly.type
_entity_poly.pdbx_seq_one_letter_code
_entity_poly.pdbx_strand_id
1 'polypeptide(L)' 'MLRGRIPPRASGIVKEWASLHQAELRAAWDRARRQEAPGKIAPLE' A
#
# COMPACT_ATOMS: atom_id res chain seq x y z
N MET A 1 2.12 -0.73 -23.10
CA MET A 1 2.78 -1.05 -21.81
C MET A 1 2.96 0.23 -21.03
N LEU A 2 2.29 0.41 -19.89
CA LEU A 2 2.49 1.57 -19.02
C LEU A 2 3.70 1.29 -18.12
N ARG A 3 4.89 1.79 -18.49
CA ARG A 3 6.07 1.75 -17.61
C ARG A 3 6.03 2.97 -16.70
N GLY A 4 5.36 2.85 -15.57
CA GLY A 4 5.45 3.84 -14.50
C GLY A 4 6.82 3.74 -13.84
N ARG A 5 7.67 4.77 -13.96
CA ARG A 5 8.91 4.87 -13.20
C ARG A 5 8.63 5.70 -11.95
N ILE A 6 8.68 5.06 -10.79
CA ILE A 6 8.55 5.77 -9.51
C ILE A 6 9.88 6.50 -9.26
N PRO A 7 9.86 7.83 -9.03
CA PRO A 7 11.06 8.56 -8.64
C PRO A 7 11.67 7.95 -7.36
N PRO A 8 13.00 7.92 -7.21
CA PRO A 8 13.65 7.29 -6.06
C PRO A 8 13.12 7.78 -4.71
N ARG A 9 12.79 9.08 -4.61
CA ARG A 9 12.19 9.70 -3.42
C ARG A 9 10.81 9.13 -3.10
N ALA A 10 9.94 9.02 -4.10
CA ALA A 10 8.61 8.42 -3.93
C ALA A 10 8.69 6.94 -3.52
N SER A 11 9.70 6.20 -3.99
CA SER A 11 9.90 4.81 -3.55
C SER A 11 10.27 4.71 -2.07
N GLY A 12 11.02 5.68 -1.53
CA GLY A 12 11.32 5.73 -0.08
C GLY A 12 10.05 5.94 0.75
N ILE A 13 9.26 6.96 0.37
CA ILE A 13 7.99 7.32 1.02
C ILE A 13 7.02 6.12 1.05
N VAL A 14 6.85 5.43 -0.07
CA VAL A 14 5.96 4.25 -0.16
C VAL A 14 6.45 3.10 0.72
N LYS A 15 7.78 2.88 0.83
CA LYS A 15 8.35 1.83 1.68
C LYS A 15 8.16 2.13 3.16
N GLU A 16 8.35 3.38 3.55
CA GLU A 16 8.18 3.83 4.93
C GLU A 16 6.71 3.71 5.35
N TRP A 17 5.80 4.22 4.53
CA TRP A 17 4.36 4.01 4.70
C TRP A 17 3.98 2.53 4.78
N ALA A 18 4.47 1.69 3.85
CA ALA A 18 4.15 0.27 3.85
C ALA A 18 4.71 -0.47 5.09
N SER A 19 5.78 0.04 5.67
CA SER A 19 6.35 -0.50 6.91
C SER A 19 5.49 -0.11 8.12
N LEU A 20 5.02 1.14 8.18
CA LEU A 20 4.12 1.63 9.23
C LEU A 20 2.75 0.93 9.19
N HIS A 21 2.20 0.70 7.99
CA HIS A 21 0.86 0.13 7.79
C HIS A 21 0.87 -1.35 7.39
N GLN A 22 1.95 -2.08 7.67
CA GLN A 22 2.15 -3.45 7.18
C GLN A 22 1.02 -4.41 7.60
N ALA A 23 0.51 -4.26 8.82
CA ALA A 23 -0.58 -5.08 9.34
C ALA A 23 -1.91 -4.78 8.63
N GLU A 24 -2.24 -3.50 8.45
CA GLU A 24 -3.45 -3.06 7.73
C GLU A 24 -3.41 -3.49 6.26
N LEU A 25 -2.25 -3.37 5.61
CA LEU A 25 -2.01 -3.82 4.24
C LEU A 25 -2.27 -5.32 4.07
N ARG A 26 -1.80 -6.14 5.02
CA ARG A 26 -2.07 -7.59 5.00
C ARG A 26 -3.55 -7.89 5.17
N ALA A 27 -4.21 -7.26 6.14
CA ALA A 27 -5.65 -7.46 6.36
C ALA A 27 -6.48 -7.01 5.15
N ALA A 28 -6.12 -5.88 4.54
CA ALA A 28 -6.72 -5.38 3.31
C ALA A 28 -6.51 -6.34 2.14
N TRP A 29 -5.31 -6.90 2.01
CA TRP A 29 -4.99 -7.90 1.00
C TRP A 29 -5.83 -9.16 1.16
N ASP A 30 -5.97 -9.69 2.37
CA ASP A 30 -6.77 -10.88 2.63
C ASP A 30 -8.27 -10.66 2.35
N ARG A 31 -8.80 -9.46 2.64
CA ARG A 31 -10.16 -9.07 2.26
C ARG A 31 -10.33 -8.94 0.74
N ALA A 32 -9.41 -8.24 0.08
CA ALA A 32 -9.44 -8.09 -1.37
C ALA A 32 -9.38 -9.44 -2.10
N ARG A 33 -8.60 -10.39 -1.58
CA ARG A 33 -8.56 -11.78 -2.09
C ARG A 33 -9.90 -12.51 -1.96
N ARG A 34 -10.73 -12.14 -1.00
CA ARG A 34 -12.09 -12.66 -0.80
C ARG A 34 -13.15 -11.87 -1.58
N GLN A 35 -12.72 -10.95 -2.46
CA GLN A 35 -13.59 -9.98 -3.16
C GLN A 35 -14.35 -9.05 -2.20
N GLU A 36 -13.88 -8.92 -0.96
CA GLU A 36 -14.40 -7.97 0.01
C GLU A 36 -13.67 -6.63 -0.11
N ALA A 37 -14.32 -5.56 0.36
CA ALA A 37 -13.69 -4.25 0.39
C ALA A 37 -12.45 -4.28 1.32
N PRO A 38 -11.24 -3.91 0.83
CA PRO A 38 -10.00 -3.95 1.62
C PRO A 38 -10.04 -3.08 2.89
N GLY A 39 -10.96 -2.13 2.98
CA GLY A 39 -11.02 -1.14 4.06
C GLY A 39 -10.16 0.09 3.76
N LYS A 40 -10.14 1.05 4.68
CA LYS A 40 -9.29 2.25 4.58
C LYS A 40 -7.97 2.00 5.28
N ILE A 41 -6.88 2.44 4.66
CA ILE A 41 -5.54 2.50 5.24
C ILE A 41 -5.18 3.98 5.33
N ALA A 42 -4.73 4.43 6.49
CA ALA A 42 -4.37 5.84 6.67
C ALA A 42 -3.20 6.22 5.74
N PRO A 43 -3.18 7.45 5.19
CA PRO A 43 -2.05 7.93 4.40
C PRO A 43 -0.82 8.17 5.29
N LEU A 44 0.36 8.32 4.67
CA LEU A 44 1.54 8.83 5.35
C LEU A 44 1.30 10.32 5.69
N GLU A 45 1.45 10.70 6.96
CA GLU A 45 1.44 12.09 7.42
C GLU A 45 2.67 12.87 6.93
#